data_AF-A0AAE0G384-F1
#
_entry.id   AF-A0AAE0G384-F1
#
_cell.length_a   1.000
_cell.length_b   1.000
_cell.length_c   1.000
_cell.angle_alpha   90.00
_cell.angle_beta   90.00
_cell.angle_gamma   90.00
#
_symmetry.space_group_name_H-M   'P 1'
#
loop_
_entity.id
_entity.type
_entity.pdbx_description
1 polymer ?
#
loop_
_entity_poly.entity_id
_entity_poly.type
_entity_poly.pdbx_seq_one_letter_code
_entity_poly.pdbx_strand_id
1 'polypeptide(L)'
;SGLGDGELREAKASMEVVAEKSRQRVQGIRGRLVEGSTLEAESSSELPPGQFEWRRFQRKKAQANVRTVEDKLADKGVVVGRESKLLLTLKETGYHIQLVWTPVRAGGELGDREVITSDAAVVVAAPQGISLQIPEKVYEGELLRPQSSYFGGTEGGSTYYWYAMPQPYDPSHSAKDLQDKFFCFARTRCINPWLPDIGELQHLAVVWTPCRSDGRRGPPVIAHCLVMPTNTTVKSVSMEVALRTELNLPLFKGQTIYQSGLQGLCMLSWWRCRPGLDGDGEKA
;
A
#
# COMPACT_ATOMS: atom_id res chain seq x y z
N SER A 1 -72.02 2.98 -33.63
CA SER A 1 -71.51 3.43 -32.32
C SER A 1 -70.64 2.33 -31.74
N GLY A 2 -69.33 2.42 -31.93
CA GLY A 2 -68.40 1.33 -31.56
C GLY A 2 -66.96 1.81 -31.44
N LEU A 3 -66.78 3.01 -30.88
CA LEU A 3 -65.52 3.55 -30.39
C LEU A 3 -65.84 3.93 -28.94
N GLY A 4 -65.37 3.16 -27.96
CA GLY A 4 -65.86 3.35 -26.58
C GLY A 4 -64.90 2.89 -25.50
N ASP A 5 -64.56 1.61 -25.44
CA ASP A 5 -63.93 1.09 -24.22
C ASP A 5 -62.47 0.63 -24.38
N GLY A 6 -62.02 0.28 -25.58
CA GLY A 6 -60.65 -0.17 -25.85
C GLY A 6 -59.64 0.99 -25.83
N GLU A 7 -59.88 2.03 -26.64
CA GLU A 7 -58.99 3.20 -26.75
C GLU A 7 -58.92 3.99 -25.45
N LEU A 8 -60.02 4.09 -24.69
CA LEU A 8 -60.04 4.78 -23.39
C LEU A 8 -59.23 4.03 -22.31
N ARG A 9 -59.21 2.69 -22.36
CA ARG A 9 -58.37 1.87 -21.46
C ARG A 9 -56.90 1.93 -21.84
N GLU A 10 -56.57 1.90 -23.13
CA GLU A 10 -55.20 2.10 -23.61
C GLU A 10 -54.68 3.51 -23.32
N ALA A 11 -55.50 4.55 -23.53
CA ALA A 11 -55.12 5.92 -23.23
C ALA A 11 -54.92 6.14 -21.72
N LYS A 12 -55.76 5.52 -20.87
CA LYS A 12 -55.64 5.60 -19.41
C LYS A 12 -54.42 4.83 -18.88
N ALA A 13 -54.18 3.61 -19.37
CA ALA A 13 -52.96 2.86 -19.05
C ALA A 13 -51.70 3.59 -19.55
N SER A 14 -51.76 4.20 -20.74
CA SER A 14 -50.67 5.02 -21.26
C SER A 14 -50.44 6.28 -20.42
N MET A 15 -51.51 6.94 -19.96
CA MET A 15 -51.42 8.09 -19.04
C MET A 15 -50.90 7.69 -17.66
N GLU A 16 -51.30 6.54 -17.11
CA GLU A 16 -50.79 6.02 -15.84
C GLU A 16 -49.32 5.62 -15.96
N VAL A 17 -48.90 4.98 -17.05
CA VAL A 17 -47.47 4.67 -17.30
C VAL A 17 -46.66 5.95 -17.51
N VAL A 18 -47.22 6.97 -18.17
CA VAL A 18 -46.59 8.29 -18.33
C VAL A 18 -46.52 9.03 -16.99
N ALA A 19 -47.56 8.94 -16.15
CA ALA A 19 -47.58 9.52 -14.81
C ALA A 19 -46.62 8.81 -13.85
N GLU A 20 -46.51 7.49 -13.93
CA GLU A 20 -45.57 6.69 -13.13
C GLU A 20 -44.12 6.91 -13.58
N LYS A 21 -43.86 7.00 -14.90
CA LYS A 21 -42.55 7.44 -15.44
C LYS A 21 -42.21 8.89 -15.06
N SER A 22 -43.22 9.76 -14.89
CA SER A 22 -43.02 11.15 -14.43
C SER A 22 -42.64 11.26 -12.95
N ARG A 23 -42.68 10.16 -12.18
CA ARG A 23 -42.23 10.08 -10.79
C ARG A 23 -40.82 9.52 -10.62
N GLN A 24 -40.15 9.10 -11.70
CA GLN A 24 -38.77 8.67 -11.63
C GLN A 24 -37.87 9.89 -11.42
N ARG A 25 -37.40 10.04 -10.18
CA ARG A 25 -36.56 11.17 -9.74
C ARG A 25 -35.38 10.61 -8.97
N VAL A 26 -34.28 11.34 -8.99
CA VAL A 26 -33.17 11.02 -8.08
C VAL A 26 -33.58 11.47 -6.69
N GLN A 27 -33.52 10.57 -5.71
CA GLN A 27 -33.98 10.79 -4.34
C GLN A 27 -32.82 11.06 -3.37
N GLY A 28 -31.62 10.62 -3.71
CA GLY A 28 -30.48 10.71 -2.82
C GLY A 28 -29.14 10.48 -3.50
N ILE A 29 -28.10 10.59 -2.68
CA ILE A 29 -26.75 10.13 -3.00
C ILE A 29 -26.46 8.96 -2.08
N ARG A 30 -26.20 7.79 -2.67
CA ARG A 30 -25.85 6.57 -1.94
C ARG A 30 -24.35 6.36 -1.95
N GLY A 31 -23.78 5.98 -0.81
CA GLY A 31 -22.37 5.65 -0.67
C GLY A 31 -21.73 6.33 0.54
N ARG A 32 -20.52 5.91 0.89
CA ARG A 32 -19.76 6.54 1.99
C ARG A 32 -19.03 7.76 1.47
N LEU A 33 -19.06 8.85 2.22
CA LEU A 33 -18.29 10.08 1.94
C LEU A 33 -16.84 9.93 2.42
N VAL A 34 -16.16 8.90 1.92
CA VAL A 34 -14.77 8.58 2.25
C VAL A 34 -14.01 8.31 0.96
N GLU A 35 -12.78 8.81 0.86
CA GLU A 35 -11.85 8.49 -0.23
C GLU A 35 -11.86 7.00 -0.58
N GLY A 36 -11.85 6.69 -1.88
CA GLY A 36 -11.93 5.35 -2.45
C GLY A 36 -13.34 4.76 -2.51
N SER A 37 -14.35 5.42 -1.94
CA SER A 37 -15.74 4.98 -2.07
C SER A 37 -16.36 5.49 -3.37
N THR A 38 -17.28 4.71 -3.93
CA THR A 38 -18.11 5.13 -5.06
C THR A 38 -19.43 5.68 -4.54
N LEU A 39 -19.78 6.89 -4.97
CA LEU A 39 -21.10 7.46 -4.81
C LEU A 39 -21.97 7.12 -6.02
N GLU A 40 -23.24 6.86 -5.77
CA GLU A 40 -24.22 6.53 -6.81
C GLU A 40 -25.46 7.41 -6.62
N ALA A 41 -26.07 7.82 -7.74
CA ALA A 41 -27.40 8.43 -7.70
C ALA A 41 -28.42 7.39 -7.22
N GLU A 42 -29.21 7.74 -6.21
CA GLU A 42 -30.25 6.85 -5.67
C GLU A 42 -31.61 7.19 -6.30
N SER A 43 -32.35 6.17 -6.71
CA SER A 43 -33.72 6.26 -7.24
C SER A 43 -34.55 5.14 -6.64
N SER A 44 -35.86 5.38 -6.42
CA SER A 44 -36.79 4.34 -5.94
C SER A 44 -37.08 3.24 -6.98
N SER A 45 -36.67 3.45 -8.24
CA SER A 45 -36.80 2.51 -9.35
C SER A 45 -35.51 2.48 -10.18
N GLU A 46 -35.57 1.98 -11.43
CA GLU A 46 -34.52 2.23 -12.40
C GLU A 46 -34.17 3.72 -12.49
N LEU A 47 -32.88 4.02 -12.66
CA LEU A 47 -32.40 5.39 -12.78
C LEU A 47 -33.02 6.02 -14.04
N PRO A 48 -33.73 7.16 -13.90
CA PRO A 48 -34.35 7.79 -15.04
C PRO A 48 -33.29 8.28 -16.05
N PRO A 49 -33.59 8.28 -17.35
CA PRO A 49 -32.71 8.86 -18.35
C PRO A 49 -32.48 10.33 -18.04
N GLY A 50 -31.21 10.72 -17.99
CA GLY A 50 -30.84 12.09 -17.68
C GLY A 50 -29.34 12.31 -17.73
N GLN A 51 -28.97 13.58 -17.74
CA GLN A 51 -27.58 14.00 -17.60
C GLN A 51 -27.25 14.11 -16.13
N PHE A 52 -26.15 13.47 -15.73
CA PHE A 52 -25.61 13.58 -14.38
C PHE A 52 -24.45 14.57 -14.39
N GLU A 53 -24.34 15.37 -13.33
CA GLU A 53 -23.21 16.23 -13.10
C GLU A 53 -22.89 16.24 -11.60
N TRP A 54 -21.79 15.58 -11.26
CA TRP A 54 -21.23 15.61 -9.93
C TRP A 54 -20.35 16.83 -9.79
N ARG A 55 -20.54 17.60 -8.72
CA ARG A 55 -19.77 18.78 -8.40
C ARG A 55 -19.16 18.66 -7.02
N ARG A 56 -17.98 19.22 -6.83
CA ARG A 56 -17.39 19.44 -5.51
C ARG A 56 -17.38 20.92 -5.17
N PHE A 57 -17.60 21.25 -3.90
CA PHE A 57 -17.53 22.63 -3.42
C PHE A 57 -17.17 22.67 -1.92
N GLN A 58 -16.62 23.80 -1.48
CA GLN A 58 -16.38 24.04 -0.06
C GLN A 58 -17.52 24.87 0.51
N ARG A 59 -18.05 24.46 1.66
CA ARG A 59 -18.94 25.34 2.44
C ARG A 59 -18.07 26.43 3.05
N LYS A 60 -18.35 27.69 2.74
CA LYS A 60 -17.82 28.81 3.53
C LYS A 60 -18.45 28.69 4.92
N LYS A 61 -17.66 28.85 6.00
CA LYS A 61 -18.22 28.93 7.36
C LYS A 61 -19.33 29.99 7.33
N ALA A 62 -20.56 29.58 7.60
CA ALA A 62 -21.66 30.51 7.72
C ALA A 62 -21.30 31.50 8.83
N GLN A 63 -21.24 32.80 8.51
CA GLN A 63 -21.51 33.80 9.54
C GLN A 63 -22.94 33.50 10.00
N ALA A 64 -23.09 33.28 11.31
CA ALA A 64 -24.38 32.91 11.91
C ALA A 64 -25.47 33.85 11.38
N ASN A 65 -26.51 33.26 10.78
CA ASN A 65 -27.78 33.88 10.34
C ASN A 65 -28.08 34.02 8.83
N VAL A 66 -27.71 33.09 7.94
CA VAL A 66 -28.39 33.04 6.62
C VAL A 66 -28.58 31.62 6.09
N ARG A 67 -29.83 31.12 6.08
CA ARG A 67 -30.25 29.85 5.46
C ARG A 67 -30.26 29.88 3.92
N THR A 68 -30.08 31.05 3.31
CA THR A 68 -30.27 31.30 1.87
C THR A 68 -28.96 31.36 1.05
N VAL A 69 -27.79 31.34 1.70
CA VAL A 69 -26.49 31.43 1.00
C VAL A 69 -26.03 30.09 0.42
N GLU A 70 -26.51 28.98 0.98
CA GLU A 70 -26.05 27.63 0.66
C GLU A 70 -26.41 27.23 -0.79
N ASP A 71 -27.62 27.53 -1.25
CA ASP A 71 -28.05 27.26 -2.64
C ASP A 71 -27.27 28.06 -3.69
N LYS A 72 -26.86 29.29 -3.37
CA LYS A 72 -26.11 30.15 -4.31
C LYS A 72 -24.64 29.72 -4.48
N LEU A 73 -24.05 29.08 -3.48
CA LEU A 73 -22.66 28.61 -3.54
C LEU A 73 -22.56 27.28 -4.30
N ALA A 74 -23.61 26.47 -4.20
CA ALA A 74 -23.68 25.14 -4.80
C ALA A 74 -23.69 25.19 -6.35
N ASP A 75 -24.35 26.18 -6.94
CA ASP A 75 -24.37 26.35 -8.41
C ASP A 75 -23.00 26.76 -9.02
N LYS A 76 -22.00 27.06 -8.19
CA LYS A 76 -20.61 27.38 -8.62
C LYS A 76 -19.60 26.27 -8.34
N GLY A 77 -20.06 25.07 -7.98
CA GLY A 77 -19.18 23.92 -7.74
C GLY A 77 -18.35 23.51 -8.96
N VAL A 78 -17.19 22.90 -8.73
CA VAL A 78 -16.34 22.37 -9.81
C VAL A 78 -16.86 21.00 -10.21
N VAL A 79 -17.17 20.79 -11.48
CA VAL A 79 -17.60 19.50 -12.02
C VAL A 79 -16.47 18.48 -11.91
N VAL A 80 -16.78 17.31 -11.34
CA VAL A 80 -15.84 16.20 -11.09
C VAL A 80 -16.27 14.89 -11.75
N GLY A 81 -17.51 14.78 -12.25
CA GLY A 81 -17.99 13.60 -12.97
C GLY A 81 -19.31 13.86 -13.67
N ARG A 82 -19.63 13.06 -14.69
CA ARG A 82 -20.88 13.17 -15.48
C ARG A 82 -21.64 11.86 -15.67
N GLU A 83 -21.19 10.81 -14.98
CA GLU A 83 -21.84 9.50 -15.00
C GLU A 83 -22.82 9.36 -13.83
N SER A 84 -23.60 8.28 -13.81
CA SER A 84 -24.49 7.97 -12.68
C SER A 84 -23.74 7.60 -11.39
N LYS A 85 -22.42 7.41 -11.47
CA LYS A 85 -21.53 7.08 -10.37
C LYS A 85 -20.33 8.02 -10.34
N LEU A 86 -19.79 8.24 -9.14
CA LEU A 86 -18.59 9.03 -8.90
C LEU A 86 -17.65 8.27 -7.95
N LEU A 87 -16.44 7.97 -8.40
CA LEU A 87 -15.38 7.48 -7.52
C LEU A 87 -14.76 8.66 -6.77
N LEU A 88 -14.82 8.64 -5.44
CA LEU A 88 -14.18 9.66 -4.61
C LEU A 88 -12.68 9.44 -4.54
N THR A 89 -11.91 10.42 -5.00
CA THR A 89 -10.45 10.39 -4.89
C THR A 89 -9.96 11.33 -3.78
N LEU A 90 -8.66 11.32 -3.52
CA LEU A 90 -8.03 12.28 -2.61
C LEU A 90 -8.38 13.74 -2.95
N LYS A 91 -8.61 14.05 -4.23
CA LYS A 91 -8.93 15.41 -4.69
C LYS A 91 -10.28 15.91 -4.17
N GLU A 92 -11.20 15.03 -3.84
CA GLU A 92 -12.55 15.36 -3.36
C GLU A 92 -12.59 15.48 -1.83
N THR A 93 -11.54 15.04 -1.13
CA THR A 93 -11.48 15.12 0.34
C THR A 93 -11.52 16.58 0.83
N GLY A 94 -12.27 16.81 1.91
CA GLY A 94 -12.53 18.15 2.45
C GLY A 94 -13.59 18.97 1.70
N TYR A 95 -14.12 18.46 0.57
CA TYR A 95 -15.22 19.08 -0.16
C TYR A 95 -16.54 18.37 0.12
N HIS A 96 -17.64 19.11 0.01
CA HIS A 96 -18.97 18.51 -0.12
C HIS A 96 -19.20 18.14 -1.58
N ILE A 97 -20.03 17.12 -1.79
CA ILE A 97 -20.40 16.64 -3.12
C ILE A 97 -21.84 17.03 -3.40
N GLN A 98 -22.08 17.46 -4.63
CA GLN A 98 -23.41 17.76 -5.13
C GLN A 98 -23.64 16.94 -6.39
N LEU A 99 -24.82 16.34 -6.48
CA LEU A 99 -25.34 15.70 -7.67
C LEU A 99 -26.37 16.63 -8.31
N VAL A 100 -26.09 17.08 -9.52
CA VAL A 100 -27.05 17.75 -10.38
C VAL A 100 -27.53 16.75 -11.41
N TRP A 101 -28.82 16.48 -11.44
CA TRP A 101 -29.43 15.59 -12.42
C TRP A 101 -30.41 16.38 -13.28
N THR A 102 -30.31 16.26 -14.60
CA THR A 102 -31.23 16.89 -15.55
C THR A 102 -31.94 15.80 -16.35
N PRO A 103 -33.26 15.60 -16.19
CA PRO A 103 -34.00 14.59 -16.93
C PRO A 103 -33.94 14.84 -18.44
N VAL A 104 -33.86 13.75 -19.21
CA VAL A 104 -33.91 13.79 -20.68
C VAL A 104 -35.13 13.00 -21.13
N ARG A 105 -36.07 13.66 -21.82
CA ARG A 105 -37.26 12.99 -22.39
C ARG A 105 -36.87 12.18 -23.63
N ALA A 106 -37.77 11.29 -24.08
CA ALA A 106 -37.57 10.46 -25.28
C ALA A 106 -37.25 11.25 -26.57
N GLY A 107 -37.64 12.53 -26.64
CA GLY A 107 -37.31 13.45 -27.73
C GLY A 107 -35.98 14.23 -27.56
N GLY A 108 -35.19 13.95 -26.52
CA GLY A 108 -33.93 14.63 -26.23
C GLY A 108 -34.06 15.98 -25.50
N GLU A 109 -35.28 16.44 -25.23
CA GLU A 109 -35.53 17.66 -24.46
C GLU A 109 -35.09 17.51 -23.01
N LEU A 110 -34.39 18.54 -22.51
CA LEU A 110 -33.98 18.64 -21.11
C LEU A 110 -35.12 19.19 -20.26
N GLY A 111 -35.42 18.53 -19.15
CA GLY A 111 -36.36 19.03 -18.14
C GLY A 111 -35.67 19.86 -17.05
N ASP A 112 -36.40 20.12 -15.98
CA ASP A 112 -35.89 20.88 -14.83
C ASP A 112 -34.83 20.10 -14.06
N ARG A 113 -33.74 20.78 -13.71
CA ARG A 113 -32.64 20.16 -12.96
C ARG A 113 -33.04 19.90 -11.51
N GLU A 114 -32.55 18.80 -10.97
CA GLU A 114 -32.64 18.48 -9.54
C GLU A 114 -31.25 18.46 -8.94
N VAL A 115 -31.17 18.94 -7.70
CA VAL A 115 -29.89 19.15 -7.03
C VAL A 115 -29.94 18.51 -5.66
N ILE A 116 -29.05 17.55 -5.43
CA ILE A 116 -28.92 16.86 -4.15
C ILE A 116 -27.50 17.10 -3.65
N THR A 117 -27.37 17.42 -2.37
CA THR A 117 -26.08 17.77 -1.76
C THR A 117 -25.79 16.83 -0.60
N SER A 118 -24.53 16.40 -0.49
CA SER A 118 -24.07 15.58 0.62
C SER A 118 -24.23 16.34 1.94
N ASP A 119 -24.59 15.60 2.99
CA ASP A 119 -24.76 16.10 4.34
C ASP A 119 -23.42 16.56 4.95
N ALA A 120 -22.34 15.83 4.67
CA ALA A 120 -20.99 16.09 5.15
C ALA A 120 -19.97 16.28 4.00
N ALA A 121 -18.77 16.71 4.37
CA ALA A 121 -17.61 16.71 3.48
C ALA A 121 -17.00 15.31 3.37
N VAL A 122 -16.39 15.02 2.22
CA VAL A 122 -15.66 13.76 2.01
C VAL A 122 -14.45 13.70 2.95
N VAL A 123 -14.34 12.59 3.68
CA VAL A 123 -13.27 12.34 4.64
C VAL A 123 -12.13 11.57 3.97
N VAL A 124 -10.89 11.90 4.34
CA VAL A 124 -9.69 11.17 3.92
C VAL A 124 -9.72 9.75 4.51
N ALA A 125 -9.49 8.72 3.69
CA ALA A 125 -9.55 7.34 4.14
C ALA A 125 -8.46 7.00 5.17
N ALA A 126 -8.70 6.01 6.01
CA ALA A 126 -7.71 5.56 6.99
C ALA A 126 -6.43 5.07 6.27
N PRO A 127 -5.23 5.37 6.80
CA PRO A 127 -3.97 4.86 6.24
C PRO A 127 -3.98 3.34 6.23
N GLN A 128 -3.61 2.76 5.10
CA GLN A 128 -3.55 1.31 4.91
C GLN A 128 -2.38 0.93 4.02
N GLY A 129 -1.71 -0.16 4.38
CA GLY A 129 -0.73 -0.81 3.53
C GLY A 129 -1.44 -1.80 2.62
N ILE A 130 -1.39 -1.55 1.32
CA ILE A 130 -2.01 -2.39 0.29
C ILE A 130 -1.12 -3.59 -0.03
N SER A 131 0.19 -3.37 -0.14
CA SER A 131 1.16 -4.44 -0.34
C SER A 131 2.53 -4.06 0.21
N LEU A 132 3.31 -5.07 0.59
CA LEU A 132 4.71 -4.97 0.96
C LEU A 132 5.44 -6.15 0.36
N GLN A 133 6.38 -5.89 -0.54
CA GLN A 133 7.14 -6.91 -1.25
C GLN A 133 8.63 -6.70 -1.06
N ILE A 134 9.33 -7.78 -0.77
CA ILE A 134 10.79 -7.91 -0.81
C ILE A 134 11.14 -9.22 -1.54
N PRO A 135 12.35 -9.35 -2.09
CA PRO A 135 12.84 -10.62 -2.64
C PRO A 135 12.78 -11.73 -1.58
N GLU A 136 12.51 -12.98 -2.00
CA GLU A 136 12.54 -14.14 -1.09
C GLU A 136 13.94 -14.40 -0.54
N LYS A 137 14.98 -14.07 -1.32
CA LYS A 137 16.38 -14.21 -0.98
C LYS A 137 17.14 -12.93 -1.33
N VAL A 138 18.07 -12.55 -0.48
CA VAL A 138 18.98 -11.42 -0.68
C VAL A 138 20.39 -11.85 -0.31
N TYR A 139 21.42 -11.43 -1.04
CA TYR A 139 22.78 -11.71 -0.60
C TYR A 139 23.23 -10.70 0.45
N GLU A 140 24.04 -11.16 1.39
CA GLU A 140 24.63 -10.29 2.40
C GLU A 140 25.38 -9.10 1.75
N GLY A 141 25.23 -7.91 2.33
CA GLY A 141 25.77 -6.66 1.80
C GLY A 141 24.95 -6.03 0.66
N GLU A 142 24.04 -6.74 0.01
CA GLU A 142 23.19 -6.16 -1.05
C GLU A 142 22.12 -5.22 -0.49
N LEU A 143 21.77 -4.20 -1.28
CA LEU A 143 20.74 -3.24 -0.89
C LEU A 143 19.35 -3.88 -0.96
N LEU A 144 18.73 -4.08 0.19
CA LEU A 144 17.35 -4.53 0.31
C LEU A 144 16.41 -3.32 0.43
N ARG A 145 15.57 -3.11 -0.60
CA ARG A 145 14.58 -2.03 -0.66
C ARG A 145 13.17 -2.60 -0.82
N PRO A 146 12.31 -2.52 0.21
CA PRO A 146 10.92 -2.92 0.11
C PRO A 146 10.11 -2.08 -0.88
N GLN A 147 9.31 -2.75 -1.68
CA GLN A 147 8.26 -2.15 -2.50
C GLN A 147 6.97 -2.16 -1.69
N SER A 148 6.52 -0.98 -1.27
CA SER A 148 5.31 -0.79 -0.47
C SER A 148 4.29 0.06 -1.23
N SER A 149 3.02 -0.35 -1.18
CA SER A 149 1.90 0.38 -1.79
C SER A 149 0.96 0.90 -0.71
N TYR A 150 0.74 2.21 -0.66
CA TYR A 150 -0.01 2.92 0.39
C TYR A 150 -1.37 3.42 -0.12
N PHE A 151 -2.37 3.41 0.76
CA PHE A 151 -3.68 4.02 0.53
C PHE A 151 -4.15 4.83 1.77
N GLY A 152 -4.99 5.84 1.54
CA GLY A 152 -5.63 6.64 2.60
C GLY A 152 -4.97 7.99 2.79
N GLY A 153 -5.10 8.88 1.83
CA GLY A 153 -4.52 10.23 1.87
C GLY A 153 -3.08 10.31 1.37
N THR A 154 -2.37 11.34 1.82
CA THR A 154 -0.94 11.50 1.55
C THR A 154 -0.12 10.74 2.58
N GLU A 155 0.70 9.79 2.13
CA GLU A 155 1.64 9.07 3.00
C GLU A 155 2.61 10.06 3.67
N GLY A 156 2.81 9.87 4.96
CA GLY A 156 3.71 10.62 5.82
C GLY A 156 4.89 9.78 6.28
N GLY A 157 5.26 9.95 7.56
CA GLY A 157 6.39 9.23 8.17
C GLY A 157 6.09 7.76 8.49
N SER A 158 5.83 6.94 7.47
CA SER A 158 5.70 5.49 7.59
C SER A 158 6.98 4.88 8.17
N THR A 159 6.84 3.87 9.02
CA THR A 159 7.99 3.26 9.72
C THR A 159 8.28 1.87 9.20
N TYR A 160 9.56 1.50 9.16
CA TYR A 160 10.04 0.18 8.80
C TYR A 160 10.93 -0.34 9.92
N TYR A 161 10.60 -1.49 10.47
CA TYR A 161 11.40 -2.15 11.49
C TYR A 161 11.82 -3.53 11.01
N TRP A 162 13.11 -3.80 11.08
CA TRP A 162 13.71 -5.04 10.63
C TRP A 162 14.08 -5.90 11.82
N TYR A 163 13.68 -7.17 11.74
CA TYR A 163 13.89 -8.19 12.76
C TYR A 163 14.67 -9.35 12.15
N ALA A 164 15.68 -9.82 12.87
CA ALA A 164 16.42 -11.03 12.53
C ALA A 164 15.91 -12.21 13.38
N MET A 165 15.73 -13.37 12.75
CA MET A 165 15.08 -14.54 13.32
C MET A 165 15.92 -15.81 13.07
N PRO A 166 15.93 -16.77 14.00
CA PRO A 166 16.67 -18.02 13.85
C PRO A 166 15.99 -19.02 12.90
N GLN A 167 14.73 -18.77 12.55
CA GLN A 167 13.88 -19.67 11.78
C GLN A 167 13.01 -18.87 10.80
N PRO A 168 12.44 -19.52 9.77
CA PRO A 168 11.52 -18.87 8.84
C PRO A 168 10.38 -18.15 9.55
N TYR A 169 9.90 -17.07 8.94
CA TYR A 169 8.73 -16.34 9.44
C TYR A 169 7.51 -17.26 9.49
N ASP A 170 6.88 -17.33 10.66
CA ASP A 170 5.59 -17.99 10.85
C ASP A 170 4.46 -16.97 10.58
N PRO A 171 3.57 -17.21 9.59
CA PRO A 171 2.42 -16.36 9.31
C PRO A 171 1.47 -16.15 10.50
N SER A 172 1.53 -16.99 11.54
CA SER A 172 0.79 -16.79 12.78
C SER A 172 1.30 -15.62 13.63
N HIS A 173 2.57 -15.20 13.43
CA HIS A 173 3.18 -14.10 14.17
C HIS A 173 2.66 -12.74 13.73
N SER A 174 2.13 -11.99 14.69
CA SER A 174 1.80 -10.58 14.52
C SER A 174 3.04 -9.68 14.55
N ALA A 175 2.88 -8.43 14.15
CA ALA A 175 3.96 -7.43 14.28
C ALA A 175 4.41 -7.25 15.73
N LYS A 176 3.49 -7.43 16.70
CA LYS A 176 3.81 -7.37 18.12
C LYS A 176 4.62 -8.58 18.56
N ASP A 177 4.28 -9.77 18.08
CA ASP A 177 5.10 -10.98 18.34
C ASP A 177 6.53 -10.79 17.86
N LEU A 178 6.72 -10.19 16.68
CA LEU A 178 8.06 -9.92 16.18
C LEU A 178 8.83 -8.94 17.08
N GLN A 179 8.15 -7.88 17.52
CA GLN A 179 8.72 -6.87 18.41
C GLN A 179 9.11 -7.44 19.79
N ASP A 180 8.29 -8.34 20.33
CA ASP A 180 8.48 -8.89 21.68
C ASP A 180 9.49 -10.05 21.69
N LYS A 181 9.60 -10.82 20.60
CA LYS A 181 10.41 -12.06 20.53
C LYS A 181 11.77 -11.92 19.86
N PHE A 182 11.94 -10.96 18.95
CA PHE A 182 13.12 -10.91 18.08
C PHE A 182 13.88 -9.59 18.16
N PHE A 183 15.18 -9.65 17.86
CA PHE A 183 16.06 -8.49 17.87
C PHE A 183 15.78 -7.57 16.67
N CYS A 184 15.41 -6.31 16.96
CA CYS A 184 15.28 -5.28 15.95
C CYS A 184 16.64 -4.62 15.66
N PHE A 185 17.24 -4.95 14.50
CA PHE A 185 18.57 -4.46 14.16
C PHE A 185 18.57 -3.19 13.29
N ALA A 186 17.44 -2.85 12.65
CA ALA A 186 17.35 -1.63 11.84
C ALA A 186 15.94 -1.01 11.83
N ARG A 187 15.89 0.33 11.71
CA ARG A 187 14.66 1.13 11.70
C ARG A 187 14.53 2.04 10.47
N THR A 188 15.20 1.66 9.39
CA THR A 188 15.25 2.38 8.12
C THR A 188 14.45 1.65 7.06
N ARG A 189 13.99 2.38 6.03
CA ARG A 189 13.27 1.75 4.92
C ARG A 189 14.13 0.75 4.15
N CYS A 190 15.39 1.10 3.90
CA CYS A 190 16.34 0.25 3.20
C CYS A 190 17.42 -0.21 4.17
N ILE A 191 17.93 -1.42 3.94
CA ILE A 191 19.04 -1.99 4.69
C ILE A 191 20.01 -2.71 3.75
N ASN A 192 21.22 -2.97 4.23
CA ASN A 192 22.16 -3.89 3.64
C ASN A 192 22.42 -4.96 4.70
N PRO A 193 21.76 -6.13 4.65
CA PRO A 193 21.86 -7.11 5.72
C PRO A 193 23.26 -7.72 5.71
N TRP A 194 23.93 -7.75 6.85
CA TRP A 194 25.28 -8.28 6.96
C TRP A 194 25.30 -9.47 7.92
N LEU A 195 25.81 -10.64 7.50
CA LEU A 195 25.74 -11.86 8.33
C LEU A 195 26.45 -11.70 9.69
N PRO A 196 27.60 -11.03 9.82
CA PRO A 196 28.19 -10.74 11.13
C PRO A 196 27.30 -9.89 12.05
N ASP A 197 26.47 -8.99 11.48
CA ASP A 197 25.60 -8.12 12.28
C ASP A 197 24.33 -8.85 12.75
N ILE A 198 23.88 -9.88 12.01
CA ILE A 198 22.71 -10.70 12.34
C ILE A 198 23.07 -12.08 12.92
N GLY A 199 24.35 -12.47 12.90
CA GLY A 199 24.86 -13.76 13.35
C GLY A 199 24.25 -14.95 12.59
N GLU A 200 23.86 -15.98 13.32
CA GLU A 200 23.19 -17.18 12.78
C GLU A 200 21.73 -16.91 12.34
N LEU A 201 21.22 -15.69 12.53
CA LEU A 201 19.82 -15.33 12.27
C LEU A 201 19.58 -14.92 10.79
N GLN A 202 19.67 -15.90 9.88
CA GLN A 202 19.59 -15.66 8.44
C GLN A 202 18.18 -15.27 7.94
N HIS A 203 17.14 -15.43 8.76
CA HIS A 203 15.77 -15.09 8.38
C HIS A 203 15.44 -13.66 8.82
N LEU A 204 15.03 -12.81 7.87
CA LEU A 204 14.63 -11.44 8.15
C LEU A 204 13.13 -11.25 7.99
N ALA A 205 12.55 -10.43 8.85
CA ALA A 205 11.21 -9.88 8.67
C ALA A 205 11.27 -8.35 8.73
N VAL A 206 10.54 -7.69 7.84
CA VAL A 206 10.28 -6.25 7.89
C VAL A 206 8.82 -6.02 8.28
N VAL A 207 8.63 -5.21 9.31
CA VAL A 207 7.33 -4.66 9.70
C VAL A 207 7.24 -3.24 9.17
N TRP A 208 6.35 -3.02 8.21
CA TRP A 208 6.00 -1.69 7.72
C TRP A 208 4.71 -1.21 8.37
N THR A 209 4.74 -0.07 9.04
CA THR A 209 3.53 0.58 9.56
C THR A 209 3.23 1.82 8.71
N PRO A 210 2.20 1.80 7.87
CA PRO A 210 1.80 2.94 7.05
C PRO A 210 1.36 4.09 7.94
N CYS A 211 1.84 5.30 7.66
CA CYS A 211 1.50 6.50 8.41
C CYS A 211 1.05 7.57 7.43
N ARG A 212 -0.07 8.22 7.73
CA ARG A 212 -0.55 9.37 6.95
C ARG A 212 0.19 10.64 7.39
N SER A 213 0.23 11.64 6.53
CA SER A 213 0.85 12.95 6.80
C SER A 213 0.34 13.67 8.05
N ASP A 214 -0.86 13.35 8.55
CA ASP A 214 -1.42 13.86 9.81
C ASP A 214 -1.04 13.02 11.05
N GLY A 215 -0.16 12.02 10.89
CA GLY A 215 0.34 11.17 11.97
C GLY A 215 -0.54 9.98 12.33
N ARG A 216 -1.71 9.80 11.67
CA ARG A 216 -2.51 8.58 11.87
C ARG A 216 -1.77 7.38 11.31
N ARG A 217 -1.82 6.26 12.02
CA ARG A 217 -1.14 5.02 11.65
C ARG A 217 -2.16 3.96 11.25
N GLY A 218 -1.84 3.23 10.19
CA GLY A 218 -2.60 2.06 9.75
C GLY A 218 -2.09 0.77 10.39
N PRO A 219 -2.74 -0.36 10.10
CA PRO A 219 -2.28 -1.66 10.55
C PRO A 219 -0.91 -1.99 9.94
N PRO A 220 -0.01 -2.66 10.69
CA PRO A 220 1.29 -3.06 10.17
C PRO A 220 1.16 -4.18 9.14
N VAL A 221 2.05 -4.17 8.15
CA VAL A 221 2.19 -5.21 7.12
C VAL A 221 3.57 -5.84 7.25
N ILE A 222 3.66 -7.17 7.10
CA ILE A 222 4.89 -7.94 7.29
C ILE A 222 5.32 -8.54 5.95
N ALA A 223 6.61 -8.48 5.67
CA ALA A 223 7.24 -9.26 4.61
C ALA A 223 8.54 -9.88 5.16
N HIS A 224 9.03 -10.95 4.55
CA HIS A 224 10.18 -11.70 5.05
C HIS A 224 11.07 -12.22 3.91
N CYS A 225 12.34 -12.46 4.22
CA CYS A 225 13.31 -13.00 3.27
C CYS A 225 14.41 -13.81 3.98
N LEU A 226 15.17 -14.56 3.20
CA LEU A 226 16.37 -15.26 3.65
C LEU A 226 17.63 -14.50 3.18
N VAL A 227 18.59 -14.31 4.08
CA VAL A 227 19.90 -13.77 3.75
C VAL A 227 20.82 -14.90 3.34
N MET A 228 21.38 -14.80 2.13
CA MET A 228 22.31 -15.75 1.58
C MET A 228 23.75 -15.24 1.77
N PRO A 229 24.70 -16.10 2.20
CA PRO A 229 26.11 -15.72 2.20
C PRO A 229 26.59 -15.47 0.76
N THR A 230 27.51 -14.54 0.58
CA THR A 230 28.25 -14.43 -0.68
C THR A 230 29.39 -15.45 -0.71
N ASN A 231 29.87 -15.81 -1.91
CA ASN A 231 30.98 -16.76 -2.05
C ASN A 231 32.16 -16.40 -1.12
N THR A 232 32.49 -17.34 -0.24
CA THR A 232 33.57 -17.21 0.75
C THR A 232 34.90 -17.03 0.02
N THR A 233 35.44 -15.82 0.07
CA THR A 233 36.81 -15.55 -0.35
C THR A 233 37.71 -15.46 0.89
N VAL A 234 38.81 -16.19 0.88
CA VAL A 234 39.85 -16.06 1.91
C VAL A 234 40.61 -14.77 1.60
N LYS A 235 40.48 -13.77 2.48
CA LYS A 235 41.14 -12.46 2.32
C LYS A 235 42.66 -12.59 2.51
N SER A 236 43.05 -13.40 3.48
CA SER A 236 44.44 -13.64 3.82
C SER A 236 44.58 -14.91 4.65
N VAL A 237 45.67 -15.63 4.42
CA VAL A 237 46.18 -16.67 5.32
C VAL A 237 47.50 -16.16 5.87
N SER A 238 47.61 -16.02 7.18
CA SER A 238 48.84 -15.63 7.85
C SER A 238 49.32 -16.73 8.79
N MET A 239 50.64 -16.88 8.89
CA MET A 239 51.27 -17.80 9.83
C MET A 239 51.80 -17.03 11.02
N GLU A 240 51.30 -17.35 12.21
CA GLU A 240 51.87 -16.90 13.46
C GLU A 240 52.83 -17.98 13.98
N VAL A 241 54.05 -17.59 14.37
CA VAL A 241 55.02 -18.48 14.99
C VAL A 241 55.06 -18.18 16.48
N ALA A 242 54.50 -19.06 17.29
CA ALA A 242 54.59 -19.01 18.74
C ALA A 242 55.70 -19.95 19.23
N LEU A 243 56.20 -19.73 20.45
CA LEU A 243 57.08 -20.69 21.11
C LEU A 243 56.23 -21.66 21.92
N ARG A 244 56.36 -22.97 21.68
CA ARG A 244 55.77 -23.98 22.56
C ARG A 244 56.71 -24.16 23.75
N THR A 245 56.43 -23.44 24.84
CA THR A 245 57.30 -23.30 26.03
C THR A 245 57.71 -24.62 26.65
N GLU A 246 56.85 -25.64 26.61
CA GLU A 246 57.13 -26.97 27.18
C GLU A 246 58.17 -27.80 26.40
N LEU A 247 58.27 -27.57 25.09
CA LEU A 247 59.12 -28.36 24.18
C LEU A 247 60.27 -27.55 23.59
N ASN A 248 60.31 -26.23 23.84
CA ASN A 248 61.24 -25.29 23.24
C ASN A 248 61.28 -25.36 21.70
N LEU A 249 60.13 -25.68 21.09
CA LEU A 249 59.95 -25.84 19.64
C LEU A 249 59.04 -24.74 19.09
N PRO A 250 59.22 -24.33 17.82
CA PRO A 250 58.29 -23.41 17.16
C PRO A 250 56.91 -24.07 16.98
N LEU A 251 55.87 -23.37 17.38
CA LEU A 251 54.47 -23.69 17.13
C LEU A 251 53.96 -22.78 16.01
N PHE A 252 53.66 -23.37 14.86
CA PHE A 252 53.05 -22.66 13.75
C PHE A 252 51.53 -22.68 13.89
N LYS A 253 50.92 -21.50 13.91
CA LYS A 253 49.47 -21.33 13.94
C LYS A 253 49.03 -20.63 12.66
N GLY A 254 48.20 -21.31 11.87
CA GLY A 254 47.55 -20.70 10.71
C GLY A 254 46.38 -19.84 11.19
N GLN A 255 46.33 -18.59 10.76
CA GLN A 255 45.17 -17.72 10.92
C GLN A 255 44.59 -17.40 9.54
N THR A 256 43.27 -17.43 9.43
CA THR A 256 42.55 -17.10 8.20
C THR A 256 41.61 -15.94 8.47
N ILE A 257 41.60 -14.95 7.57
CA ILE A 257 40.64 -13.85 7.59
C ILE A 257 39.70 -14.08 6.41
N TYR A 258 38.41 -14.25 6.69
CA TYR A 258 37.37 -14.38 5.66
C TYR A 258 36.89 -12.99 5.23
N GLN A 259 36.60 -12.83 3.93
CA GLN A 259 36.00 -11.61 3.39
C GLN A 259 34.47 -11.60 3.50
N SER A 260 33.84 -12.78 3.58
CA SER A 260 32.38 -12.93 3.69
C SER A 260 31.95 -14.28 4.30
N GLY A 261 30.68 -14.39 4.69
CA GLY A 261 30.09 -15.55 5.35
C GLY A 261 30.44 -15.71 6.83
N LEU A 262 29.73 -16.62 7.51
CA LEU A 262 30.12 -17.09 8.85
C LEU A 262 31.27 -18.11 8.72
N GLN A 263 32.30 -17.97 9.57
CA GLN A 263 33.41 -18.92 9.61
C GLN A 263 32.91 -20.30 10.05
N GLY A 264 32.95 -21.27 9.12
CA GLY A 264 32.71 -22.67 9.42
C GLY A 264 33.97 -23.43 9.81
N LEU A 265 33.88 -24.77 9.80
CA LEU A 265 35.05 -25.64 9.93
C LEU A 265 36.03 -25.37 8.77
N CYS A 266 37.28 -25.10 9.11
CA CYS A 266 38.34 -24.84 8.13
C CYS A 266 39.39 -25.96 8.16
N MET A 267 39.85 -26.37 6.98
CA MET A 267 40.96 -27.32 6.86
C MET A 267 42.25 -26.54 6.58
N LEU A 268 43.22 -26.65 7.49
CA LEU A 268 44.55 -26.10 7.32
C LEU A 268 45.51 -27.26 6.99
N SER A 269 46.22 -27.14 5.86
CA SER A 269 47.24 -28.10 5.46
C SER A 269 48.61 -27.43 5.46
N TRP A 270 49.62 -28.17 5.92
CA TRP A 270 50.99 -27.69 6.02
C TRP A 270 51.88 -28.52 5.09
N TRP A 271 52.74 -27.85 4.33
CA TRP A 271 53.69 -28.49 3.41
C TRP A 271 55.10 -27.99 3.72
N ARG A 272 56.10 -28.86 3.57
CA ARG A 272 57.52 -28.46 3.67
C ARG A 272 58.05 -28.24 2.27
N CYS A 273 58.48 -27.02 1.94
CA CYS A 273 59.26 -26.79 0.73
C CYS A 273 60.74 -27.05 1.01
N ARG A 274 61.39 -27.83 0.15
CA ARG A 274 62.86 -27.92 0.12
C ARG A 274 63.38 -26.71 -0.67
N PRO A 275 64.38 -25.98 -0.18
CA PRO A 275 65.03 -24.96 -0.99
C PRO A 275 65.70 -25.64 -2.19
N GLY A 276 65.28 -25.31 -3.42
CA GLY A 276 66.02 -25.68 -4.64
C GLY A 276 65.34 -26.59 -5.68
N LEU A 277 64.02 -26.71 -5.72
CA LEU A 277 63.30 -27.40 -6.82
C LEU A 277 62.17 -26.56 -7.42
N ASP A 278 62.30 -25.24 -7.44
CA ASP A 278 61.46 -24.38 -8.28
C ASP A 278 62.10 -24.27 -9.66
N GLY A 279 61.99 -25.36 -10.43
CA GLY A 279 62.27 -25.42 -11.85
C GLY A 279 61.15 -26.22 -12.51
N ASP A 280 60.22 -25.49 -13.14
CA ASP A 280 59.20 -25.92 -14.11
C ASP A 280 58.61 -27.34 -13.95
N GLY A 281 57.39 -27.42 -13.42
CA GLY A 281 56.64 -28.67 -13.32
C GLY A 281 55.15 -28.49 -13.04
N GLU A 282 54.40 -28.29 -14.12
CA GLU A 282 53.08 -28.88 -14.42
C GLU A 282 52.07 -29.09 -13.27
N LYS A 283 50.89 -28.46 -13.45
CA LYS A 283 49.65 -28.85 -12.78
C LYS A 283 49.34 -30.33 -13.09
N ALA A 284 49.11 -31.11 -12.04
CA ALA A 284 48.27 -32.30 -12.07
C ALA A 284 47.26 -32.22 -10.91
#